data_AF-T0M2X0-F1
#
_entry.id   AF-T0M2X0-F1
#
_cell.length_a   1.000
_cell.length_b   1.000
_cell.length_c   1.000
_cell.angle_alpha   90.00
_cell.angle_beta   90.00
_cell.angle_gamma   90.00
#
_symmetry.space_group_name_H-M   'P 1'
#
loop_
_entity.id
_entity.type
_entity.pdbx_description
1 polymer ?
#
loop_
_entity_poly.entity_id
_entity_poly.type
_entity_poly.pdbx_seq_one_letter_code
_entity_poly.pdbx_strand_id
1 'polypeptide(L)'
;MGIVVGIVAFVIDYGIGNLGPGNTMGLYAIELLPTKLRASSMGGATGVTRIAAFLSAFMFPFITSTIGRSSFFFVLLGLMGLAFVFTIFFTPETKGLTLEEIAVASYKHVNWMPKLVMPEIKKGRS
;
A
#
# COMPACT_ATOMS: atom_id res chain seq x y z
N MET A 1 24.06 19.88 -17.06
CA MET A 1 22.59 19.91 -17.06
C MET A 1 21.96 18.55 -16.78
N GLY A 2 22.31 17.46 -17.50
CA GLY A 2 21.69 16.13 -17.29
C GLY A 2 21.79 15.57 -15.86
N ILE A 3 22.93 15.75 -15.18
CA ILE A 3 23.13 15.26 -13.79
C ILE A 3 22.19 15.98 -12.80
N VAL A 4 22.02 17.30 -12.95
CA VAL A 4 21.14 18.08 -12.07
C VAL A 4 19.69 17.66 -12.25
N VAL A 5 19.24 17.46 -13.49
CA VAL A 5 17.90 16.94 -13.79
C VAL A 5 17.71 15.54 -13.20
N GLY A 6 18.72 14.67 -13.30
CA GLY A 6 18.68 13.32 -12.72
C GLY A 6 18.57 13.34 -11.19
N ILE A 7 19.34 14.20 -10.51
CA ILE A 7 19.27 14.35 -9.05
C ILE A 7 17.90 14.87 -8.62
N VAL A 8 17.37 15.90 -9.30
CA VAL A 8 16.04 16.44 -8.99
C VAL A 8 14.95 15.38 -9.19
N ALA A 9 15.01 14.62 -10.28
CA ALA A 9 14.07 13.54 -10.53
C ALA A 9 14.14 12.46 -9.45
N PHE A 10 15.33 12.06 -9.02
CA PHE A 10 15.51 11.08 -7.95
C PHE A 10 14.98 11.57 -6.60
N VAL A 11 15.22 12.84 -6.26
CA VAL A 11 14.71 13.43 -5.00
C VAL A 11 13.18 13.47 -4.99
N ILE A 12 12.55 13.81 -6.13
CA ILE A 12 11.09 13.84 -6.26
C ILE A 12 10.52 12.43 -6.11
N ASP A 13 11.08 11.44 -6.82
CA ASP A 13 10.65 10.05 -6.74
C ASP A 13 10.77 9.50 -5.31
N TYR A 14 11.93 9.70 -4.68
CA TYR A 14 12.17 9.24 -3.31
C TYR A 14 11.25 9.97 -2.30
N GLY A 15 11.00 11.27 -2.49
CA GLY A 15 10.09 12.05 -1.65
C GLY A 15 8.64 11.57 -1.74
N ILE A 16 8.13 11.35 -2.96
CA ILE A 16 6.77 10.86 -3.19
C ILE A 16 6.61 9.42 -2.67
N GLY A 17 7.61 8.57 -2.88
CA GLY A 17 7.60 7.19 -2.38
C GLY A 17 7.49 7.11 -0.85
N ASN A 18 8.21 7.98 -0.13
CA ASN A 18 8.19 8.02 1.34
C ASN A 18 6.95 8.71 1.92
N LEU A 19 6.41 9.73 1.23
CA LEU A 19 5.17 10.38 1.66
C LEU A 19 3.93 9.51 1.36
N GLY A 20 4.04 8.69 0.32
CA GLY A 20 2.97 7.85 -0.20
C GLY A 20 3.03 6.38 0.28
N PRO A 21 2.69 5.43 -0.60
CA PRO A 21 2.51 4.02 -0.23
C PRO A 21 3.74 3.36 0.40
N GLY A 22 4.95 3.87 0.11
CA GLY A 22 6.20 3.23 0.54
C GLY A 22 6.31 3.10 2.05
N ASN A 23 5.90 4.12 2.80
CA ASN A 23 5.93 4.10 4.27
C ASN A 23 4.57 3.78 4.88
N THR A 24 3.48 4.29 4.28
CA THR A 24 2.13 4.10 4.83
C THR A 24 1.65 2.66 4.74
N MET A 25 2.02 1.90 3.70
CA MET A 25 1.65 0.48 3.59
C MET A 25 2.30 -0.37 4.71
N GLY A 26 3.56 -0.09 5.04
CA GLY A 26 4.28 -0.78 6.12
C GLY A 26 3.69 -0.46 7.49
N LEU A 27 3.40 0.82 7.73
CA LEU A 27 2.69 1.29 8.94
C LEU A 27 1.31 0.64 9.08
N TYR A 28 0.55 0.63 7.99
CA TYR A 28 -0.79 0.07 7.96
C TYR A 28 -0.80 -1.43 8.29
N ALA A 29 0.17 -2.20 7.76
CA ALA A 29 0.30 -3.62 8.05
C ALA A 29 0.60 -3.90 9.54
N ILE A 30 1.38 -3.04 10.21
CA ILE A 30 1.66 -3.20 11.64
C ILE A 30 0.51 -2.70 12.52
N GLU A 31 -0.28 -1.72 12.07
CA GLU A 31 -1.45 -1.21 12.80
C GLU A 31 -2.60 -2.21 12.82
N LEU A 32 -2.88 -2.85 11.68
CA LEU A 32 -3.97 -3.82 11.55
C LEU A 32 -3.75 -5.11 12.35
N LEU A 33 -2.50 -5.47 12.63
CA LEU A 33 -2.17 -6.80 13.12
C LEU A 33 -1.61 -6.77 14.55
N PRO A 34 -2.04 -7.72 15.40
CA PRO A 34 -1.55 -7.83 16.76
C PRO A 34 -0.04 -8.11 16.76
N THR A 35 0.67 -7.64 17.80
CA THR A 35 2.13 -7.62 17.89
C THR A 35 2.81 -8.95 17.56
N LYS A 36 2.16 -10.07 17.89
CA LYS A 36 2.65 -11.44 17.64
C LYS A 36 2.73 -11.81 16.15
N LEU A 37 1.93 -11.17 15.29
CA LEU A 37 1.84 -11.47 13.85
C LEU A 37 2.47 -10.38 12.96
N ARG A 38 2.99 -9.30 13.54
CA ARG A 38 3.60 -8.19 12.80
C ARG A 38 4.81 -8.61 11.97
N ALA A 39 5.67 -9.47 12.52
CA ALA A 39 6.86 -9.94 11.82
C ALA A 39 6.49 -10.79 10.59
N SER A 40 5.53 -11.71 10.75
CA SER A 40 5.07 -12.59 9.66
C SER A 40 4.38 -11.83 8.54
N SER A 41 3.57 -10.82 8.88
CA SER A 41 2.86 -10.00 7.89
C SER A 41 3.78 -9.08 7.11
N MET A 42 4.71 -8.38 7.77
CA MET A 42 5.71 -7.57 7.07
C MET A 42 6.62 -8.43 6.19
N GLY A 43 7.03 -9.61 6.67
CA GLY A 43 7.81 -10.57 5.89
C GLY A 43 7.05 -11.07 4.65
N GLY A 44 5.77 -11.44 4.83
CA GLY A 44 4.89 -11.85 3.74
C GLY A 44 4.68 -10.76 2.69
N ALA A 45 4.34 -9.55 3.12
CA ALA A 45 4.18 -8.38 2.24
C ALA A 45 5.47 -8.08 1.48
N THR A 46 6.62 -8.12 2.15
CA THR A 46 7.92 -7.95 1.51
C THR A 46 8.19 -9.05 0.49
N GLY A 47 7.87 -10.31 0.81
CA GLY A 47 8.00 -11.44 -0.10
C GLY A 47 7.21 -11.24 -1.39
N VAL A 48 5.93 -10.85 -1.29
CA VAL A 48 5.08 -10.57 -2.46
C VAL A 48 5.66 -9.43 -3.29
N THR A 49 6.08 -8.33 -2.66
CA THR A 49 6.70 -7.19 -3.34
C THR A 49 7.96 -7.62 -4.10
N ARG A 50 8.79 -8.49 -3.52
CA ARG A 50 10.02 -8.98 -4.16
C ARG A 50 9.73 -9.90 -5.33
N ILE A 51 8.71 -10.77 -5.23
CA ILE A 51 8.27 -11.62 -6.34
C ILE A 51 7.73 -10.75 -7.49
N ALA A 52 6.90 -9.75 -7.18
CA ALA A 52 6.37 -8.83 -8.18
C ALA A 52 7.49 -8.03 -8.87
N ALA A 53 8.50 -7.57 -8.11
CA ALA A 53 9.67 -6.88 -8.65
C ALA A 53 10.51 -7.81 -9.55
N PHE A 54 10.72 -9.06 -9.14
CA PHE A 54 11.41 -10.07 -9.95
C PHE A 54 10.69 -10.32 -11.28
N LEU A 55 9.36 -10.54 -11.22
CA LEU A 55 8.55 -10.76 -12.42
C LEU A 55 8.58 -9.54 -13.35
N SER A 56 8.49 -8.33 -12.79
CA SER A 56 8.57 -7.09 -13.57
C SER A 56 9.92 -6.93 -14.26
N ALA A 57 11.02 -7.21 -13.57
CA ALA A 57 12.37 -7.17 -14.13
C ALA A 57 12.58 -8.21 -15.23
N PHE A 58 12.01 -9.41 -15.07
CA PHE A 58 12.08 -10.48 -16.06
C PHE A 58 11.22 -10.18 -17.31
N MET A 59 10.01 -9.64 -17.12
CA MET A 59 9.10 -9.30 -18.22
C MET A 59 9.51 -8.05 -18.99
N PHE A 60 10.28 -7.14 -18.37
CA PHE A 60 10.74 -5.89 -18.99
C PHE A 60 11.44 -6.09 -20.34
N PRO A 61 12.52 -6.91 -20.48
CA PRO A 61 13.16 -7.13 -21.78
C PRO A 61 12.23 -7.79 -22.81
N PHE A 62 11.30 -8.65 -22.38
CA PHE A 62 10.36 -9.33 -23.27
C PHE A 62 9.31 -8.39 -23.86
N ILE A 63 8.75 -7.50 -23.04
CA ILE A 63 7.74 -6.53 -23.49
C ILE A 63 8.39 -5.39 -24.29
N THR A 64 9.57 -4.94 -23.87
CA THR A 64 10.27 -3.84 -24.55
C THR A 64 10.77 -4.22 -25.93
N SER A 65 11.12 -5.49 -26.17
CA SER A 65 11.51 -6.00 -27.50
C SER A 65 10.33 -6.18 -28.46
N THR A 66 9.12 -6.38 -27.95
CA THR A 66 7.92 -6.66 -28.78
C THR A 66 7.08 -5.43 -29.05
N ILE A 67 6.82 -4.59 -28.04
CA ILE A 67 5.82 -3.49 -28.10
C ILE A 67 6.46 -2.13 -27.78
N GLY A 68 7.77 -2.11 -27.49
CA GLY A 68 8.52 -0.90 -27.16
C GLY A 68 8.42 -0.45 -25.70
N ARG A 69 9.35 0.44 -25.29
CA ARG A 69 9.49 0.91 -23.90
C ARG A 69 8.27 1.66 -23.37
N SER A 70 7.67 2.52 -24.18
CA SER A 70 6.55 3.37 -23.74
C SER A 70 5.33 2.54 -23.33
N SER A 71 5.01 1.48 -24.08
CA SER A 71 3.87 0.60 -23.83
C SER A 71 3.95 -0.10 -22.48
N PHE A 72 5.15 -0.51 -22.05
CA PHE A 72 5.38 -1.12 -20.74
C PHE A 72 5.04 -0.15 -19.60
N PHE A 73 5.43 1.12 -19.73
CA PHE A 73 5.10 2.15 -18.73
C PHE A 73 3.60 2.47 -18.68
N PHE A 74 2.89 2.42 -19.81
CA PHE A 74 1.43 2.56 -19.81
C PHE A 74 0.72 1.41 -19.10
N VAL A 75 1.21 0.18 -19.25
CA VAL A 75 0.68 -0.99 -18.51
C VAL A 75 0.92 -0.83 -17.00
N LEU A 76 2.12 -0.41 -16.61
CA LEU A 76 2.43 -0.10 -15.21
C LEU A 76 1.53 1.01 -14.65
N LEU A 77 1.30 2.08 -15.42
CA LEU A 77 0.41 3.17 -15.04
C LEU A 77 -1.03 2.67 -14.84
N GLY A 78 -1.53 1.81 -15.74
CA GLY A 78 -2.83 1.18 -15.60
C GLY A 78 -2.94 0.32 -14.35
N LEU A 79 -1.90 -0.48 -14.05
CA LEU A 79 -1.84 -1.29 -12.83
C LEU A 79 -1.84 -0.42 -11.56
N MET A 80 -1.10 0.69 -11.56
CA MET A 80 -1.11 1.64 -10.45
C MET A 80 -2.47 2.30 -10.27
N GLY A 81 -3.15 2.66 -11.37
CA GLY A 81 -4.52 3.19 -11.32
C GLY A 81 -5.51 2.20 -10.71
N LEU A 82 -5.44 0.93 -11.09
CA LEU A 82 -6.25 -0.14 -10.49
C LEU A 82 -5.95 -0.31 -8.99
N ALA A 83 -4.67 -0.30 -8.61
CA ALA A 83 -4.26 -0.40 -7.20
C ALA A 83 -4.78 0.79 -6.37
N PHE A 84 -4.78 2.00 -6.94
CA PHE A 84 -5.32 3.20 -6.29
C PHE A 84 -6.83 3.09 -6.06
N VAL A 85 -7.58 2.67 -7.09
CA VAL A 85 -9.02 2.43 -6.97
C VAL A 85 -9.31 1.37 -5.92
N PHE A 86 -8.59 0.23 -5.96
CA PHE A 86 -8.73 -0.82 -4.97
C PHE A 86 -8.49 -0.31 -3.55
N THR A 87 -7.46 0.52 -3.36
CA THR A 87 -7.13 1.09 -2.05
C THR A 87 -8.28 1.94 -1.49
N ILE A 88 -8.93 2.76 -2.32
CA ILE A 88 -10.05 3.61 -1.87
C ILE A 88 -11.26 2.77 -1.43
N PHE A 89 -11.55 1.68 -2.12
CA PHE A 89 -12.76 0.88 -1.87
C PHE A 89 -12.58 -0.18 -0.79
N PHE A 90 -11.38 -0.72 -0.61
CA PHE A 90 -11.15 -1.87 0.28
C PHE A 90 -10.32 -1.56 1.53
N THR A 91 -9.57 -0.46 1.55
CA THR A 91 -8.66 -0.16 2.67
C THR A 91 -9.34 0.77 3.68
N PRO A 92 -9.72 0.29 4.89
CA PRO A 92 -10.30 1.15 5.90
C PRO A 92 -9.27 2.12 6.49
N GLU A 93 -9.73 3.31 6.85
CA GLU A 93 -8.89 4.33 7.50
C GLU A 93 -8.57 3.91 8.95
N THR A 94 -7.28 3.76 9.28
CA THR A 94 -6.78 3.46 10.64
C THR A 94 -6.33 4.70 11.41
N LYS A 95 -6.27 5.87 10.75
CA LYS A 95 -5.75 7.11 11.36
C LYS A 95 -6.58 7.53 12.57
N GLY A 96 -5.89 7.71 13.70
CA GLY A 96 -6.46 8.23 14.94
C GLY A 96 -7.07 7.17 15.87
N LEU A 97 -6.98 5.88 15.52
CA LEU A 97 -7.34 4.76 16.39
C LEU A 97 -6.11 4.24 17.13
N THR A 98 -6.29 3.83 18.38
CA THR A 98 -5.24 3.12 19.12
C THR A 98 -5.13 1.68 18.61
N LEU A 99 -3.94 1.08 18.79
CA LEU A 99 -3.67 -0.31 18.44
C LEU A 99 -4.68 -1.30 19.07
N GLU A 100 -5.12 -1.01 20.29
CA GLU A 100 -6.07 -1.82 21.06
C GLU A 100 -7.46 -1.73 20.44
N GLU A 101 -7.88 -0.54 19.99
CA GLU A 101 -9.16 -0.35 19.31
C GLU A 101 -9.18 -1.02 17.93
N ILE A 102 -8.07 -0.95 17.17
CA ILE A 102 -7.98 -1.61 15.85
C ILE A 102 -8.07 -3.14 15.98
N ALA A 103 -7.51 -3.72 17.04
CA ALA A 103 -7.56 -5.16 17.28
C ALA A 103 -8.97 -5.69 17.59
N VAL A 104 -9.88 -4.85 18.09
CA VAL A 104 -11.27 -5.24 18.45
C VAL A 104 -12.30 -4.65 17.48
N ALA A 105 -11.90 -3.71 16.62
CA ALA A 105 -12.79 -3.10 15.62
C ALA A 105 -13.26 -4.12 14.57
N SER A 106 -14.52 -4.00 14.16
CA SER A 106 -15.11 -4.85 13.14
C SER A 106 -15.12 -4.12 11.78
N TYR A 107 -14.76 -4.85 10.73
CA TYR A 107 -14.78 -4.33 9.36
C TYR A 107 -16.22 -4.19 8.86
N LYS A 108 -16.64 -2.98 8.50
CA LYS A 108 -17.98 -2.73 7.95
C LYS A 108 -17.90 -1.78 6.75
N HIS A 109 -18.58 -2.15 5.67
CA HIS A 109 -18.83 -1.21 4.57
C HIS A 109 -20.00 -0.30 4.93
N VAL A 110 -19.72 0.98 5.15
CA VAL A 110 -20.75 1.99 5.38
C VAL A 110 -20.73 2.96 4.21
N ASN A 111 -21.81 3.00 3.42
CA ASN A 111 -21.97 3.88 2.26
C ASN A 111 -20.78 3.83 1.27
N TRP A 112 -20.43 2.62 0.80
CA TRP A 112 -19.34 2.34 -0.16
C TRP A 112 -17.93 2.64 0.33
N MET A 113 -17.75 3.07 1.58
CA MET A 113 -16.45 3.29 2.19
C MET A 113 -16.13 2.16 3.19
N PRO A 114 -14.93 1.57 3.14
CA PRO A 114 -14.48 0.63 4.15
C PRO A 114 -14.22 1.39 5.46
N LYS A 115 -14.87 1.01 6.56
CA LYS A 115 -14.64 1.63 7.88
C LYS A 115 -14.46 0.56 8.95
N LEU A 116 -13.54 0.84 9.88
CA LEU A 116 -13.42 0.10 11.13
C LEU A 116 -14.43 0.70 12.12
N VAL A 117 -15.43 -0.10 12.50
CA VAL A 117 -16.44 0.30 13.49
C VAL A 117 -16.06 -0.33 14.82
N MET A 118 -15.89 0.51 15.85
CA MET A 118 -15.63 0.02 17.20
C MET A 118 -16.86 -0.69 17.75
N PRO A 119 -16.70 -1.81 18.47
CA PRO A 119 -17.81 -2.37 19.24
C PRO A 119 -18.25 -1.33 20.26
N GLU A 120 -19.56 -1.05 20.36
CA GLU A 120 -20.12 -0.29 21.47
C GLU A 120 -19.83 -1.06 22.77
N ILE A 121 -18.72 -0.74 23.43
CA ILE A 121 -18.53 -1.14 24.82
C ILE A 121 -19.63 -0.42 25.58
N LYS A 122 -20.67 -1.16 25.99
CA LYS A 122 -21.71 -0.69 26.91
C LYS A 122 -21.00 -0.02 28.09
N LYS A 123 -20.96 1.30 28.06
CA LYS A 123 -20.53 2.16 29.17
C LYS A 123 -21.29 1.66 30.40
N GLY A 124 -20.54 1.25 31.42
CA GLY A 124 -21.08 0.57 32.60
C GLY A 124 -22.33 1.25 33.13
N ARG A 125 -23.38 0.45 33.35
CA ARG A 125 -24.35 0.76 34.39
C ARG A 125 -23.61 0.61 35.72
N SER A 126 -23.21 1.77 36.25
CA SER A 126 -23.13 2.02 37.69
C SER A 126 -24.44 1.67 38.37
#